data_AF-A0A7S1D7Z9-F1
#
_entry.id   AF-A0A7S1D7Z9-F1
#
_cell.length_a   1.000
_cell.length_b   1.000
_cell.length_c   1.000
_cell.angle_alpha   90.00
_cell.angle_beta   90.00
_cell.angle_gamma   90.00
#
_symmetry.space_group_name_H-M   'P 1'
#
loop_
_entity.id
_entity.type
_entity.pdbx_description
1 polymer ?
#
loop_
_entity_poly.entity_id
_entity_poly.type
_entity_poly.pdbx_seq_one_letter_code
_entity_poly.pdbx_strand_id
1 'polypeptide(L)'
;CAKKMGRQADVQANIQGGDEAKHNARDDYHRKAAAGAFFLLAGLWAGYDYFFVTSTAANDIPILLCFAGFLCDFAVRIYQSVVLVPRRGHYQNYRVPVNLEFMTHRFGEWVMLMLGESILSLLIVAGSKGLPYFITFYTGILSVTLFQYMYFRSQPVDIDDHAMRRSAFAGFSFTVMIIVFSGALIVFGGSYKLILVQYLDEQALAKNSQAESQRAYSLQQRQVRIANLFSWSLAFSFASLGAMTTSHRGFSANLARCRLPNGKWDPLSVAVGVVHVCLFVVAATLSRWTTQLEVLSALGLLVVVCQTMVMTLKLKLFPISKTSHGGR
;
A
#
# COMPACT_ATOMS: atom_id res chain seq x y z
N CYS A 1 -33.26 48.13 -22.52
CA CYS A 1 -31.94 48.07 -21.86
C CYS A 1 -31.74 46.82 -21.00
N ALA A 2 -32.62 46.52 -20.03
CA ALA A 2 -32.48 45.38 -19.10
C ALA A 2 -32.28 43.99 -19.75
N LYS A 3 -33.02 43.65 -20.80
CA LYS A 3 -32.90 42.35 -21.51
C LYS A 3 -31.54 42.15 -22.21
N LYS A 4 -30.86 43.24 -22.57
CA LYS A 4 -29.53 43.21 -23.22
C LYS A 4 -28.41 43.01 -22.19
N MET A 5 -28.60 43.51 -20.96
CA MET A 5 -27.66 43.32 -19.85
C MET A 5 -27.70 41.89 -19.28
N GLY A 6 -28.87 41.25 -19.21
CA GLY A 6 -28.98 39.84 -18.78
C GLY A 6 -28.21 38.86 -19.68
N ARG A 7 -28.28 39.02 -21.01
CA ARG A 7 -27.53 38.17 -21.95
C ARG A 7 -26.01 38.33 -21.86
N GLN A 8 -25.50 39.50 -21.48
CA GLN A 8 -24.06 39.69 -21.30
C GLN A 8 -23.55 39.02 -20.02
N ALA A 9 -24.34 39.05 -18.94
CA ALA A 9 -24.00 38.36 -17.69
C ALA A 9 -23.95 36.84 -17.87
N ASP A 10 -24.92 36.24 -18.58
CA ASP A 10 -24.94 34.79 -18.84
C ASP A 10 -23.76 34.33 -19.71
N VAL A 11 -23.40 35.12 -20.73
CA VAL A 11 -22.25 34.83 -21.60
C VAL A 11 -20.94 34.96 -20.82
N GLN A 12 -20.79 35.98 -19.97
CA GLN A 12 -19.61 36.11 -19.12
C GLN A 12 -19.50 34.99 -18.08
N ALA A 13 -20.61 34.57 -17.46
CA ALA A 13 -20.63 33.44 -16.54
C ALA A 13 -20.24 32.13 -17.23
N ASN A 14 -20.69 31.92 -18.47
CA ASN A 14 -20.34 30.73 -19.25
C ASN A 14 -18.87 30.73 -19.73
N ILE A 15 -18.31 31.91 -20.05
CA ILE A 15 -16.88 32.06 -20.39
C ILE A 15 -16.02 31.85 -19.14
N GLN A 16 -16.34 32.49 -18.01
CA GLN A 16 -15.62 32.31 -16.75
C GLN A 16 -15.66 30.87 -16.26
N GLY A 17 -16.83 30.22 -16.28
CA GLY A 17 -16.96 28.81 -15.95
C GLY A 17 -16.18 27.89 -16.90
N GLY A 18 -16.08 28.26 -18.19
CA GLY A 18 -15.27 27.55 -19.18
C GLY A 18 -13.77 27.60 -18.91
N ASP A 19 -13.26 28.76 -18.50
CA ASP A 19 -11.83 28.94 -18.24
C ASP A 19 -11.39 28.34 -16.91
N GLU A 20 -12.20 28.45 -15.85
CA GLU A 20 -11.95 27.72 -14.59
C GLU A 20 -11.98 26.20 -14.79
N ALA A 21 -12.93 25.70 -15.59
CA ALA A 21 -13.00 24.28 -15.91
C ALA A 21 -11.76 23.81 -16.70
N LYS A 22 -11.24 24.62 -17.64
CA LYS A 22 -9.99 24.31 -18.36
C LYS A 22 -8.78 24.32 -17.44
N HIS A 23 -8.70 25.28 -16.51
CA HIS A 23 -7.60 25.36 -15.54
C HIS A 23 -7.59 24.15 -14.61
N ASN A 24 -8.73 23.83 -13.99
CA ASN A 24 -8.87 22.67 -13.10
C ASN A 24 -8.56 21.36 -13.82
N ALA A 25 -8.98 21.24 -15.08
CA ALA A 25 -8.67 20.09 -15.92
C ALA A 25 -7.16 19.93 -16.14
N ARG A 26 -6.45 21.03 -16.44
CA ARG A 26 -5.00 21.03 -16.66
C ARG A 26 -4.22 20.58 -15.42
N ASP A 27 -4.58 21.10 -14.25
CA ASP A 27 -3.92 20.75 -12.99
C ASP A 27 -4.10 19.27 -12.63
N ASP A 28 -5.30 18.72 -12.86
CA ASP A 28 -5.59 17.31 -12.63
C ASP A 28 -4.74 16.39 -13.55
N TYR A 29 -4.48 16.80 -14.80
CA TYR A 29 -3.61 16.05 -15.70
C TYR A 29 -2.15 16.02 -15.23
N HIS A 30 -1.61 17.17 -14.82
CA HIS A 30 -0.23 17.22 -14.32
C HIS A 30 -0.06 16.37 -13.06
N ARG A 31 -1.04 16.37 -12.15
CA ARG A 31 -1.02 15.50 -10.96
C ARG A 31 -1.06 14.01 -11.31
N LYS A 32 -1.92 13.61 -12.26
CA LYS A 32 -2.03 12.21 -12.69
C LYS A 32 -0.79 11.73 -13.43
N ALA A 33 -0.25 12.56 -14.33
CA ALA A 33 0.98 12.26 -15.06
C ALA A 33 2.17 12.13 -14.11
N ALA A 34 2.31 13.04 -13.14
CA ALA A 34 3.36 12.97 -12.12
C ALA A 34 3.26 11.68 -11.28
N ALA A 35 2.05 11.28 -10.86
CA ALA A 35 1.85 10.04 -10.13
C ALA A 35 2.21 8.81 -10.98
N GLY A 36 1.78 8.75 -12.24
CA GLY A 36 2.14 7.66 -13.15
C GLY A 36 3.65 7.56 -13.39
N ALA A 37 4.31 8.69 -13.67
CA ALA A 37 5.75 8.75 -13.85
C ALA A 37 6.52 8.31 -12.60
N PHE A 38 6.08 8.73 -11.41
CA PHE A 38 6.68 8.31 -10.14
C PHE A 38 6.67 6.78 -9.99
N PHE A 39 5.53 6.13 -10.23
CA PHE A 39 5.45 4.67 -10.11
C PHE A 39 6.28 3.94 -11.16
N LEU A 40 6.33 4.45 -12.39
CA LEU A 40 7.14 3.86 -13.45
C LEU A 40 8.64 3.97 -13.12
N LEU A 41 9.08 5.13 -12.64
CA LEU A 41 10.46 5.36 -12.20
C LEU A 41 10.82 4.50 -10.98
N ALA A 42 9.92 4.36 -10.00
CA ALA A 42 10.13 3.49 -8.85
C ALA A 42 10.25 2.02 -9.26
N GLY A 43 9.45 1.57 -10.23
CA GLY A 43 9.55 0.24 -10.82
C GLY A 43 10.90 0.03 -11.52
N LEU A 44 11.32 0.97 -12.38
CA LEU A 44 12.63 0.91 -13.04
C LEU A 44 13.79 0.90 -12.03
N TRP A 45 13.71 1.73 -10.99
CA TRP A 45 14.73 1.81 -9.94
C TRP A 45 14.83 0.50 -9.14
N ALA A 46 13.70 -0.10 -8.77
CA ALA A 46 13.69 -1.39 -8.07
C ALA A 46 14.27 -2.53 -8.93
N GLY A 47 14.10 -2.48 -10.25
CA GLY A 47 14.68 -3.44 -11.18
C GLY A 47 16.15 -3.19 -11.51
N TYR A 48 16.62 -1.94 -11.40
CA TYR A 48 17.97 -1.54 -11.80
C TYR A 48 19.05 -2.36 -11.11
N ASP A 49 18.98 -2.51 -9.79
CA ASP A 49 19.97 -3.28 -9.04
C ASP A 49 19.99 -4.75 -9.49
N TYR A 50 18.82 -5.35 -9.77
CA TYR A 50 18.75 -6.73 -10.25
C TYR A 50 19.34 -6.89 -11.67
N PHE A 51 19.03 -5.95 -12.57
CA PHE A 51 19.49 -5.97 -13.96
C PHE A 51 20.99 -5.72 -14.10
N PHE A 52 21.55 -4.81 -13.31
CA PHE A 52 22.94 -4.36 -13.53
C PHE A 52 23.94 -4.97 -12.55
N VAL A 53 23.51 -5.49 -11.40
CA VAL A 53 24.43 -6.02 -10.37
C VAL A 53 24.48 -7.55 -10.35
N THR A 54 23.37 -8.25 -10.66
CA THR A 54 23.27 -9.71 -10.47
C THR A 54 23.09 -10.55 -11.74
N SER A 55 22.81 -9.92 -12.88
CA SER A 55 22.46 -10.60 -14.15
C SER A 55 23.67 -11.18 -14.90
N THR A 56 24.38 -12.15 -14.31
CA THR A 56 25.39 -12.93 -15.06
C THR A 56 24.97 -14.39 -15.28
N ALA A 57 23.87 -14.86 -14.69
CA ALA A 57 23.42 -16.25 -14.85
C ALA A 57 22.31 -16.35 -15.92
N ALA A 58 22.49 -17.23 -16.91
CA ALA A 58 21.48 -17.53 -17.94
C ALA A 58 20.13 -18.03 -17.37
N ASN A 59 20.10 -18.45 -16.10
CA ASN A 59 18.92 -18.92 -15.41
C ASN A 59 17.93 -17.80 -15.02
N ASP A 60 18.37 -16.52 -15.05
CA ASP A 60 17.53 -15.40 -14.64
C ASP A 60 16.68 -14.81 -15.79
N ILE A 61 16.90 -15.26 -17.04
CA ILE A 61 16.20 -14.76 -18.24
C ILE A 61 14.67 -14.75 -18.07
N PRO A 62 14.00 -15.82 -17.56
CA PRO A 62 12.55 -15.80 -17.40
C PRO A 62 12.07 -14.74 -16.41
N ILE A 63 12.81 -14.51 -15.32
CA ILE A 63 12.47 -13.51 -14.30
C ILE A 63 12.57 -12.12 -14.91
N LEU A 64 13.64 -11.85 -15.67
CA LEU A 64 13.85 -10.59 -16.38
C LEU A 64 12.73 -10.32 -17.40
N LEU A 65 12.33 -11.33 -18.18
CA LEU A 65 11.25 -11.21 -19.16
C LEU A 65 9.90 -10.95 -18.49
N CYS A 66 9.59 -11.64 -17.39
CA CYS A 66 8.39 -11.40 -16.59
C CYS A 66 8.36 -9.98 -16.04
N PHE A 67 9.49 -9.50 -15.52
CA PHE A 67 9.60 -8.14 -14.98
C PHE A 67 9.48 -7.08 -16.08
N ALA A 68 10.15 -7.26 -17.22
CA ALA A 68 10.02 -6.36 -18.37
C ALA A 68 8.59 -6.31 -18.89
N GLY A 69 7.93 -7.47 -19.02
CA GLY A 69 6.52 -7.57 -19.40
C GLY A 69 5.61 -6.82 -18.42
N PHE A 70 5.85 -6.96 -17.11
CA PHE A 70 5.14 -6.23 -16.07
C PHE A 70 5.32 -4.71 -16.21
N LEU A 71 6.54 -4.21 -16.42
CA LEU A 71 6.81 -2.79 -16.62
C LEU A 71 6.14 -2.25 -17.89
N CYS A 72 6.16 -3.01 -18.98
CA CYS A 72 5.47 -2.65 -20.22
C CYS A 72 3.95 -2.55 -20.02
N ASP A 73 3.32 -3.55 -19.39
CA ASP A 73 1.89 -3.51 -19.06
C ASP A 73 1.56 -2.29 -18.18
N PHE A 74 2.40 -2.00 -17.18
CA PHE A 74 2.24 -0.85 -16.32
C PHE A 74 2.32 0.48 -17.07
N ALA A 75 3.31 0.64 -17.95
CA ALA A 75 3.48 1.82 -18.80
C ALA A 75 2.28 2.03 -19.73
N VAL A 76 1.79 0.95 -20.35
CA VAL A 76 0.59 0.98 -21.20
C VAL A 76 -0.64 1.40 -20.40
N ARG A 77 -0.84 0.87 -19.19
CA ARG A 77 -1.97 1.26 -18.32
C ARG A 77 -1.91 2.72 -17.90
N ILE A 78 -0.73 3.25 -17.60
CA ILE A 78 -0.54 4.68 -17.33
C ILE A 78 -0.91 5.49 -18.56
N TYR A 79 -0.35 5.15 -19.72
CA TYR A 79 -0.62 5.84 -20.98
C TYR A 79 -2.12 5.86 -21.30
N GLN A 80 -2.78 4.70 -21.22
CA GLN A 80 -4.23 4.61 -21.44
C GLN A 80 -5.02 5.46 -20.45
N SER A 81 -4.63 5.48 -19.16
CA SER A 81 -5.37 6.19 -18.12
C SER A 81 -5.16 7.70 -18.15
N VAL A 82 -3.99 8.16 -18.62
CA VAL A 82 -3.62 9.59 -18.66
C VAL A 82 -3.95 10.23 -20.01
N VAL A 83 -3.67 9.53 -21.12
CA VAL A 83 -3.75 10.08 -22.47
C VAL A 83 -5.08 9.75 -23.15
N LEU A 84 -5.53 8.49 -23.07
CA LEU A 84 -6.67 8.03 -23.88
C LEU A 84 -8.04 8.26 -23.22
N VAL A 85 -8.12 8.32 -21.88
CA VAL A 85 -9.41 8.49 -21.20
C VAL A 85 -9.85 9.96 -21.26
N PRO A 86 -10.95 10.29 -21.97
CA PRO A 86 -11.45 11.66 -22.03
C PRO A 86 -11.84 12.16 -20.63
N ARG A 87 -11.52 13.42 -20.32
CA ARG A 87 -11.77 14.02 -18.99
C ARG A 87 -13.24 14.03 -18.56
N ARG A 88 -14.20 13.87 -19.48
CA ARG A 88 -15.63 13.97 -19.22
C ARG A 88 -16.34 12.62 -19.31
N GLY A 89 -16.45 11.94 -18.15
CA GLY A 89 -17.59 11.09 -17.75
C GLY A 89 -17.89 9.80 -18.52
N HIS A 90 -17.44 9.64 -19.77
CA HIS A 90 -17.86 8.55 -20.65
C HIS A 90 -16.75 7.50 -20.85
N TYR A 91 -15.94 7.24 -19.84
CA TYR A 91 -14.91 6.18 -19.92
C TYR A 91 -15.51 4.79 -20.17
N GLN A 92 -16.78 4.60 -19.80
CA GLN A 92 -17.55 3.38 -20.04
C GLN A 92 -17.73 3.09 -21.54
N ASN A 93 -17.71 4.10 -22.41
CA ASN A 93 -17.89 3.92 -23.85
C ASN A 93 -16.61 3.44 -24.56
N TYR A 94 -15.45 3.57 -23.92
CA TYR A 94 -14.14 3.28 -24.52
C TYR A 94 -13.43 2.09 -23.88
N ARG A 95 -14.03 1.48 -22.84
CA ARG A 95 -13.44 0.36 -22.13
C ARG A 95 -14.40 -0.82 -22.13
N VAL A 96 -13.83 -2.00 -22.31
CA VAL A 96 -14.56 -3.25 -22.13
C VAL A 96 -15.10 -3.28 -20.70
N PRO A 97 -16.41 -3.51 -20.50
CA PRO A 97 -16.98 -3.61 -19.17
C PRO A 97 -16.34 -4.77 -18.43
N VAL A 98 -15.88 -4.50 -17.21
CA VAL A 98 -15.29 -5.51 -16.33
C VAL A 98 -16.29 -5.82 -15.23
N ASN A 99 -16.54 -7.11 -14.98
CA ASN A 99 -17.33 -7.54 -13.82
C ASN A 99 -16.52 -7.24 -12.55
N LEU A 100 -16.91 -6.18 -11.83
CA LEU A 100 -16.18 -5.72 -10.64
C LEU A 100 -16.26 -6.71 -9.49
N GLU A 101 -17.39 -7.39 -9.31
CA GLU A 101 -17.57 -8.40 -8.26
C GLU A 101 -16.63 -9.59 -8.47
N PHE A 102 -16.49 -10.05 -9.71
CA PHE A 102 -15.51 -11.06 -10.04
C PHE A 102 -14.07 -10.57 -9.78
N MET A 103 -13.75 -9.34 -10.16
CA MET A 103 -12.41 -8.78 -9.94
C MET A 103 -12.08 -8.61 -8.46
N THR A 104 -13.01 -8.12 -7.63
CA THR A 104 -12.79 -7.99 -6.17
C THR A 104 -12.58 -9.35 -5.52
N HIS A 105 -13.31 -10.37 -5.96
CA HIS A 105 -13.08 -11.75 -5.54
C HIS A 105 -11.66 -12.22 -5.89
N ARG A 106 -11.21 -12.01 -7.14
CA ARG A 106 -9.84 -12.36 -7.58
C ARG A 106 -8.76 -11.61 -6.81
N PHE A 107 -8.97 -10.34 -6.48
CA PHE A 107 -8.03 -9.60 -5.63
C PHE A 107 -7.98 -10.13 -4.20
N GLY A 108 -9.13 -10.57 -3.65
CA GLY A 108 -9.19 -11.25 -2.36
C GLY A 108 -8.39 -12.56 -2.35
N GLU A 109 -8.59 -13.40 -3.36
CA GLU A 109 -7.82 -14.64 -3.56
C GLU A 109 -6.32 -14.36 -3.69
N TRP A 110 -5.95 -13.37 -4.52
CA TRP A 110 -4.57 -12.97 -4.71
C TRP A 110 -3.89 -12.56 -3.40
N VAL A 111 -4.52 -11.69 -2.61
CA VAL A 111 -3.95 -11.26 -1.31
C VAL A 111 -3.88 -12.42 -0.32
N MET A 112 -4.88 -13.30 -0.30
CA MET A 112 -4.86 -14.51 0.52
C MET A 112 -3.69 -15.45 0.16
N LEU A 113 -3.34 -15.58 -1.12
CA LEU A 113 -2.15 -16.33 -1.54
C LEU A 113 -0.86 -15.71 -0.99
N MET A 114 -0.71 -14.38 -1.05
CA MET A 114 0.49 -13.69 -0.54
C MET A 114 0.63 -13.79 0.98
N LEU A 115 -0.49 -13.73 1.70
CA LEU A 115 -0.55 -13.96 3.15
C LEU A 115 -0.22 -15.42 3.49
N GLY A 116 -0.76 -16.37 2.72
CA GLY A 116 -0.47 -17.80 2.86
C GLY A 116 1.02 -18.11 2.66
N GLU A 117 1.63 -17.56 1.61
CA GLU A 117 3.06 -17.67 1.36
C GLU A 117 3.89 -17.08 2.50
N SER A 118 3.46 -15.94 3.04
CA SER A 118 4.12 -15.32 4.21
C SER A 118 4.12 -16.25 5.41
N ILE A 119 3.00 -16.94 5.70
CA ILE A 119 2.91 -17.93 6.80
C ILE A 119 3.72 -19.19 6.49
N LEU A 120 3.61 -19.74 5.28
CA LEU A 120 4.37 -20.93 4.86
C LEU A 120 5.88 -20.70 4.99
N SER A 121 6.35 -19.49 4.66
CA SER A 121 7.75 -19.12 4.79
C SER A 121 8.29 -19.25 6.24
N LEU A 122 7.43 -19.06 7.25
CA LEU A 122 7.74 -19.23 8.68
C LEU A 122 7.74 -20.71 9.10
N LEU A 123 6.83 -21.50 8.52
CA LEU A 123 6.67 -22.92 8.83
C LEU A 123 7.79 -23.81 8.26
N ILE A 124 8.43 -23.37 7.18
CA ILE A 124 9.53 -24.12 6.54
C ILE A 124 10.83 -24.08 7.37
N VAL A 125 10.98 -23.09 8.26
CA VAL A 125 12.21 -22.95 9.06
C VAL A 125 12.29 -24.07 10.08
N ALA A 126 13.45 -24.73 10.18
CA ALA A 126 13.69 -25.78 11.16
C ALA A 126 13.46 -25.24 12.58
N GLY A 127 12.76 -26.01 13.42
CA GLY A 127 12.43 -25.60 14.78
C GLY A 127 13.67 -25.49 15.67
N SER A 128 13.71 -24.43 16.48
CA SER A 128 14.67 -24.26 17.57
C SER A 128 13.97 -24.40 18.93
N LYS A 129 14.71 -24.82 19.97
CA LYS A 129 14.19 -24.94 21.35
C LYS A 129 14.22 -23.62 22.14
N GLY A 130 14.72 -22.52 21.56
CA GLY A 130 14.84 -21.24 22.26
C GLY A 130 13.50 -20.52 22.43
N LEU A 131 13.23 -19.98 23.62
CA LEU A 131 12.08 -19.09 23.86
C LEU A 131 12.01 -17.90 22.86
N PRO A 132 13.14 -17.21 22.54
CA PRO A 132 13.18 -16.17 21.50
C PRO A 132 12.60 -16.56 20.15
N TYR A 133 12.89 -17.80 19.73
CA TYR A 133 12.42 -18.35 18.47
C TYR A 133 10.90 -18.44 18.46
N PHE A 134 10.30 -19.00 19.52
CA PHE A 134 8.85 -19.14 19.62
C PHE A 134 8.14 -17.80 19.70
N ILE A 135 8.66 -16.84 20.48
CA ILE A 135 8.10 -15.48 20.54
C ILE A 135 8.07 -14.87 19.14
N THR A 136 9.19 -14.93 18.42
CA THR A 136 9.28 -14.37 17.06
C THR A 136 8.36 -15.10 16.08
N PHE A 137 8.28 -16.43 16.18
CA PHE A 137 7.44 -17.25 15.31
C PHE A 137 5.94 -16.92 15.48
N TYR A 138 5.45 -16.89 16.72
CA TYR A 138 4.04 -16.58 17.00
C TYR A 138 3.68 -15.12 16.73
N THR A 139 4.60 -14.18 17.01
CA THR A 139 4.38 -12.76 16.65
C THR A 139 4.30 -12.58 15.14
N GLY A 140 5.08 -13.34 14.36
CA GLY A 140 4.98 -13.38 12.89
C GLY A 140 3.62 -13.85 12.39
N ILE A 141 3.15 -15.02 12.86
CA ILE A 141 1.83 -15.56 12.48
C ILE A 141 0.70 -14.59 12.84
N LEU A 142 0.73 -14.04 14.07
CA LEU A 142 -0.29 -13.11 14.52
C LEU A 142 -0.27 -11.80 13.71
N SER A 143 0.90 -11.27 13.39
CA SER A 143 1.02 -10.05 12.57
C SER A 143 0.44 -10.26 11.16
N VAL A 144 0.75 -11.38 10.50
CA VAL A 144 0.20 -11.69 9.17
C VAL A 144 -1.33 -11.88 9.23
N THR A 145 -1.84 -12.51 10.29
CA THR A 145 -3.29 -12.68 10.52
C THR A 145 -3.99 -11.33 10.71
N LEU A 146 -3.37 -10.40 11.44
CA LEU A 146 -3.90 -9.04 11.60
C LEU A 146 -3.86 -8.25 10.28
N PHE A 147 -2.85 -8.45 9.43
CA PHE A 147 -2.83 -7.89 8.08
C PHE A 147 -3.97 -8.41 7.21
N GLN A 148 -4.26 -9.71 7.27
CA GLN A 148 -5.44 -10.29 6.61
C GLN A 148 -6.72 -9.59 7.06
N TYR A 149 -6.90 -9.47 8.38
CA TYR A 149 -8.06 -8.80 8.96
C TYR A 149 -8.19 -7.34 8.51
N MET A 150 -7.10 -6.57 8.58
CA MET A 150 -7.12 -5.16 8.17
C MET A 150 -7.39 -5.01 6.67
N TYR A 151 -6.85 -5.89 5.82
CA TYR A 151 -7.11 -5.87 4.37
C TYR A 151 -8.60 -6.08 4.07
N PHE A 152 -9.20 -7.18 4.53
CA PHE A 152 -10.61 -7.46 4.23
C PHE A 152 -11.55 -6.42 4.86
N ARG A 153 -11.20 -5.89 6.02
CA ARG A 153 -11.96 -4.80 6.65
C ARG A 153 -11.84 -3.45 5.92
N SER A 154 -10.79 -3.26 5.13
CA SER A 154 -10.60 -2.05 4.32
C SER A 154 -11.41 -2.06 3.02
N GLN A 155 -11.86 -3.23 2.58
CA GLN A 155 -12.68 -3.38 1.38
C GLN A 155 -14.11 -2.91 1.64
N PRO A 156 -14.74 -2.20 0.68
CA PRO A 156 -16.14 -1.82 0.80
C PRO A 156 -17.04 -3.05 0.73
N VAL A 157 -18.15 -3.02 1.49
CA VAL A 157 -19.18 -4.08 1.46
C VAL A 157 -20.00 -4.01 0.18
N ASP A 158 -20.29 -2.79 -0.28
CA ASP A 158 -21.02 -2.54 -1.52
C ASP A 158 -20.04 -2.38 -2.69
N ILE A 159 -20.38 -2.99 -3.83
CA ILE A 159 -19.60 -2.89 -5.05
C ILE A 159 -19.63 -1.49 -5.66
N ASP A 160 -20.70 -0.73 -5.43
CA ASP A 160 -20.82 0.62 -5.96
C ASP A 160 -19.88 1.61 -5.25
N ASP A 161 -19.47 1.30 -4.02
CA ASP A 161 -18.46 2.04 -3.26
C ASP A 161 -17.01 1.67 -3.66
N HIS A 162 -16.83 0.73 -4.60
CA HIS A 162 -15.51 0.28 -5.00
C HIS A 162 -14.74 1.35 -5.81
N ALA A 163 -13.42 1.43 -5.61
CA ALA A 163 -12.56 2.45 -6.24
C ALA A 163 -12.67 2.42 -7.78
N MET A 164 -12.77 1.21 -8.35
CA MET A 164 -12.92 0.98 -9.80
C MET A 164 -14.26 1.47 -10.36
N ARG A 165 -15.30 1.55 -9.52
CA ARG A 165 -16.61 2.07 -9.93
C ARG A 165 -16.58 3.60 -10.03
N ARG A 166 -15.89 4.27 -9.11
CA ARG A 166 -15.88 5.73 -9.00
C ARG A 166 -15.16 6.43 -10.15
N SER A 167 -13.94 6.00 -10.47
CA SER A 167 -13.19 6.59 -11.58
C SER A 167 -12.04 5.69 -12.07
N ALA A 168 -11.64 5.85 -13.34
CA ALA A 168 -10.52 5.11 -13.92
C ALA A 168 -9.21 5.30 -13.13
N PHE A 169 -8.95 6.51 -12.64
CA PHE A 169 -7.77 6.81 -11.85
C PHE A 169 -7.82 6.17 -10.45
N ALA A 170 -8.99 6.16 -9.80
CA ALA A 170 -9.15 5.51 -8.51
C ALA A 170 -8.98 3.98 -8.63
N GLY A 171 -9.52 3.38 -9.69
CA GLY A 171 -9.29 1.98 -10.02
C GLY A 171 -7.81 1.67 -10.30
N PHE A 172 -7.14 2.50 -11.10
CA PHE A 172 -5.70 2.36 -11.35
C PHE A 172 -4.88 2.44 -10.06
N SER A 173 -5.09 3.50 -9.25
CA SER A 173 -4.44 3.70 -7.95
C SER A 173 -4.62 2.48 -7.04
N PHE A 174 -5.85 1.97 -6.93
CA PHE A 174 -6.13 0.76 -6.15
C PHE A 174 -5.33 -0.45 -6.66
N THR A 175 -5.31 -0.70 -7.97
CA THR A 175 -4.55 -1.80 -8.56
C THR A 175 -3.04 -1.66 -8.37
N VAL A 176 -2.48 -0.45 -8.41
CA VAL A 176 -1.05 -0.27 -8.09
C VAL A 176 -0.79 -0.58 -6.62
N MET A 177 -1.63 -0.04 -5.72
CA MET A 177 -1.44 -0.21 -4.28
C MET A 177 -1.61 -1.67 -3.83
N ILE A 178 -2.48 -2.47 -4.46
CA ILE A 178 -2.59 -3.89 -4.11
C ILE A 178 -1.32 -4.67 -4.52
N ILE A 179 -0.69 -4.34 -5.64
CA ILE A 179 0.59 -4.97 -6.05
C ILE A 179 1.70 -4.61 -5.06
N VAL A 180 1.82 -3.33 -4.72
CA VAL A 180 2.82 -2.87 -3.73
C VAL A 180 2.57 -3.51 -2.36
N PHE A 181 1.30 -3.59 -1.94
CA PHE A 181 0.91 -4.27 -0.70
C PHE A 181 1.30 -5.75 -0.71
N SER A 182 1.02 -6.47 -1.80
CA SER A 182 1.40 -7.88 -1.96
C SER A 182 2.90 -8.10 -1.87
N GLY A 183 3.69 -7.30 -2.59
CA GLY A 183 5.16 -7.36 -2.50
C GLY A 183 5.66 -7.07 -1.08
N ALA A 184 5.11 -6.05 -0.44
CA ALA A 184 5.45 -5.69 0.93
C ALA A 184 5.11 -6.82 1.93
N LEU A 185 3.98 -7.52 1.76
CA LEU A 185 3.62 -8.67 2.59
C LEU A 185 4.60 -9.84 2.45
N ILE A 186 5.01 -10.19 1.23
CA ILE A 186 5.99 -11.25 1.00
C ILE A 186 7.32 -10.89 1.66
N VAL A 187 7.80 -9.66 1.46
CA VAL A 187 9.05 -9.19 2.08
C VAL A 187 8.94 -9.18 3.61
N PHE A 188 7.77 -8.80 4.14
CA PHE A 188 7.49 -8.82 5.57
C PHE A 188 7.52 -10.25 6.15
N GLY A 189 6.82 -11.21 5.54
CA GLY A 189 6.91 -12.63 5.92
C GLY A 189 8.32 -13.19 5.79
N GLY A 190 9.00 -12.88 4.69
CA GLY A 190 10.40 -13.25 4.46
C GLY A 190 11.35 -12.67 5.49
N SER A 191 11.11 -11.45 5.99
CA SER A 191 11.93 -10.84 7.03
C SER A 191 11.81 -11.59 8.37
N TYR A 192 10.62 -12.05 8.75
CA TYR A 192 10.45 -12.94 9.90
C TYR A 192 11.16 -14.28 9.70
N LYS A 193 11.07 -14.89 8.50
CA LYS A 193 11.85 -16.09 8.17
C LYS A 193 13.35 -15.87 8.38
N LEU A 194 13.89 -14.73 7.92
CA LEU A 194 15.29 -14.39 8.11
C LEU A 194 15.67 -14.22 9.59
N ILE A 195 14.76 -13.65 10.41
CA ILE A 195 14.95 -13.59 11.87
C ILE A 195 15.02 -15.00 12.48
N LEU A 196 14.12 -15.90 12.08
CA LEU A 196 14.09 -17.26 12.61
C LEU A 196 15.35 -18.06 12.23
N VAL A 197 15.83 -17.91 10.99
CA VAL A 197 17.09 -18.54 10.53
C VAL A 197 18.28 -18.02 11.34
N GLN A 198 18.29 -16.73 11.69
CA GLN A 198 19.37 -16.16 12.51
C GLN A 198 19.50 -16.86 13.88
N TYR A 199 18.40 -17.22 14.55
CA TYR A 199 18.46 -17.96 15.81
C TYR A 199 19.07 -19.37 15.66
N LEU A 200 18.83 -20.01 14.51
CA LEU A 200 19.45 -21.31 14.21
C LEU A 200 20.95 -21.18 14.02
N ASP A 201 21.37 -20.15 13.30
CA ASP A 201 22.79 -19.85 13.06
C ASP A 201 23.50 -19.53 14.39
N GLU A 202 22.89 -18.73 15.27
CA GLU A 202 23.43 -18.41 16.59
C GLU A 202 23.61 -19.68 17.46
N GLN A 203 22.66 -20.62 17.41
CA GLN A 203 22.78 -21.90 18.13
C GLN A 203 23.84 -22.84 17.54
N ALA A 204 23.99 -22.84 16.21
CA ALA A 204 25.05 -23.60 15.56
C ALA A 204 26.45 -23.03 15.88
N LEU A 205 26.54 -21.71 16.06
CA LEU A 205 27.78 -21.03 16.44
C LEU A 205 28.15 -21.22 17.89
N ALA A 206 27.18 -21.21 18.81
CA ALA A 206 27.42 -21.50 20.23
C ALA A 206 28.05 -22.88 20.48
N LYS A 207 27.93 -23.81 19.51
CA LYS A 207 28.58 -25.14 19.55
C LYS A 207 30.01 -25.15 19.01
N ASN A 208 30.45 -24.10 18.31
CA ASN A 208 31.71 -24.05 17.56
C ASN A 208 32.60 -22.86 18.01
N SER A 209 33.27 -23.00 19.15
CA SER A 209 33.99 -21.92 19.85
C SER A 209 35.20 -21.30 19.11
N GLN A 210 35.77 -21.96 18.10
CA GLN A 210 37.02 -21.49 17.44
C GLN A 210 36.81 -20.49 16.29
N ALA A 211 35.59 -20.31 15.79
CA ALA A 211 35.29 -19.43 14.65
C ALA A 211 34.53 -18.15 15.04
N GLU A 212 34.52 -17.81 16.33
CA GLU A 212 33.54 -16.90 16.93
C GLU A 212 33.74 -15.43 16.53
N SER A 213 34.98 -14.90 16.59
CA SER A 213 35.21 -13.46 16.44
C SER A 213 34.95 -12.93 15.02
N GLN A 214 35.37 -13.64 13.96
CA GLN A 214 35.16 -13.18 12.59
C GLN A 214 33.69 -13.32 12.15
N ARG A 215 32.98 -14.33 12.67
CA ARG A 215 31.55 -14.53 12.37
C ARG A 215 30.66 -13.57 13.13
N ALA A 216 30.99 -13.19 14.36
CA ALA A 216 30.22 -12.23 15.15
C ALA A 216 30.00 -10.89 14.42
N TYR A 217 31.04 -10.34 13.78
CA TYR A 217 30.92 -9.10 13.00
C TYR A 217 29.93 -9.24 11.83
N SER A 218 29.97 -10.39 11.14
CA SER A 218 29.05 -10.66 10.02
C SER A 218 27.59 -10.80 10.46
N LEU A 219 27.34 -11.32 11.66
CA LEU A 219 25.98 -11.46 12.21
C LEU A 219 25.36 -10.09 12.52
N GLN A 220 26.11 -9.18 13.11
CA GLN A 220 25.61 -7.84 13.43
C GLN A 220 25.20 -7.08 12.15
N GLN A 221 26.01 -7.14 11.09
CA GLN A 221 25.66 -6.55 9.81
C GLN A 221 24.39 -7.17 9.21
N ARG A 222 24.24 -8.50 9.32
CA ARG A 222 23.04 -9.21 8.87
C ARG A 222 21.80 -8.80 9.65
N GLN A 223 21.89 -8.68 10.98
CA GLN A 223 20.79 -8.23 11.84
C GLN A 223 20.30 -6.83 11.43
N VAL A 224 21.20 -5.89 11.14
CA VAL A 224 20.82 -4.54 10.67
C VAL A 224 20.07 -4.60 9.33
N ARG A 225 20.52 -5.43 8.39
CA ARG A 225 19.84 -5.61 7.10
C ARG A 225 18.44 -6.20 7.26
N ILE A 226 18.32 -7.24 8.10
CA ILE A 226 17.03 -7.87 8.43
C ILE A 226 16.11 -6.85 9.08
N ALA A 227 16.60 -6.06 10.04
CA ALA A 227 15.81 -5.04 10.73
C ALA A 227 15.30 -3.95 9.78
N ASN A 228 16.15 -3.48 8.85
CA ASN A 228 15.75 -2.53 7.83
C ASN A 228 14.68 -3.12 6.90
N LEU A 229 14.88 -4.36 6.42
CA LEU A 229 13.93 -5.05 5.54
C LEU A 229 12.55 -5.18 6.21
N PHE A 230 12.55 -5.65 7.46
CA PHE A 230 11.36 -5.77 8.30
C PHE A 230 10.63 -4.42 8.42
N SER A 231 11.33 -3.37 8.85
CA SER A 231 10.74 -2.07 9.12
C SER A 231 10.15 -1.41 7.87
N TRP A 232 10.88 -1.44 6.76
CA TRP A 232 10.40 -0.88 5.49
C TRP A 232 9.21 -1.66 4.93
N SER A 233 9.25 -2.99 4.94
CA SER A 233 8.12 -3.82 4.48
C SER A 233 6.86 -3.59 5.32
N LEU A 234 7.00 -3.41 6.64
CA LEU A 234 5.90 -3.09 7.53
C LEU A 234 5.30 -1.71 7.20
N ALA A 235 6.15 -0.71 7.03
CA ALA A 235 5.73 0.64 6.66
C ALA A 235 5.04 0.69 5.30
N PHE A 236 5.59 0.03 4.27
CA PHE A 236 4.98 -0.06 2.94
C PHE A 236 3.65 -0.80 2.96
N SER A 237 3.51 -1.84 3.79
CA SER A 237 2.24 -2.54 3.97
C SER A 237 1.16 -1.60 4.52
N PHE A 238 1.47 -0.77 5.53
CA PHE A 238 0.53 0.21 6.05
C PHE A 238 0.23 1.34 5.07
N ALA A 239 1.24 1.90 4.40
CA ALA A 239 1.05 2.97 3.43
C ALA A 239 0.14 2.51 2.27
N SER A 240 0.39 1.32 1.74
CA SER A 240 -0.39 0.75 0.63
C SER A 240 -1.83 0.47 1.06
N LEU A 241 -2.04 -0.07 2.26
CA LEU A 241 -3.38 -0.31 2.79
C LEU A 241 -4.16 0.99 3.04
N GLY A 242 -3.50 2.01 3.59
CA GLY A 242 -4.07 3.34 3.77
C GLY A 242 -4.43 4.01 2.44
N ALA A 243 -3.57 3.84 1.42
CA ALA A 243 -3.79 4.34 0.08
C ALA A 243 -4.92 3.59 -0.66
N MET A 244 -5.04 2.27 -0.50
CA MET A 244 -6.20 1.49 -1.01
C MET A 244 -7.50 1.99 -0.38
N THR A 245 -7.56 2.10 0.95
CA THR A 245 -8.72 2.63 1.69
C THR A 245 -9.09 4.04 1.19
N THR A 246 -8.08 4.88 0.98
CA THR A 246 -8.27 6.24 0.46
C THR A 246 -8.77 6.23 -0.99
N SER A 247 -8.32 5.26 -1.80
CA SER A 247 -8.74 5.10 -3.20
C SER A 247 -10.22 4.76 -3.32
N HIS A 248 -10.80 3.91 -2.45
CA HIS A 248 -12.24 3.60 -2.46
C HIS A 248 -13.12 4.83 -2.25
N ARG A 249 -12.72 5.75 -1.35
CA ARG A 249 -13.54 6.92 -0.98
C ARG A 249 -13.20 8.20 -1.74
N GLY A 250 -11.92 8.36 -2.06
CA GLY A 250 -11.37 9.53 -2.73
C GLY A 250 -10.73 10.48 -1.72
N PHE A 251 -9.68 11.16 -2.16
CA PHE A 251 -8.90 12.04 -1.27
C PHE A 251 -9.75 13.19 -0.72
N SER A 252 -10.51 13.86 -1.60
CA SER A 252 -11.39 14.98 -1.21
C SER A 252 -12.49 14.54 -0.25
N ALA A 253 -13.07 13.36 -0.44
CA ALA A 253 -14.09 12.84 0.47
C ALA A 253 -13.50 12.49 1.85
N ASN A 254 -12.27 11.95 1.90
CA ASN A 254 -11.58 11.72 3.17
C ASN A 254 -11.22 13.04 3.88
N LEU A 255 -10.80 14.06 3.15
CA LEU A 255 -10.56 15.41 3.71
C LEU A 255 -11.85 16.06 4.21
N ALA A 256 -12.95 15.94 3.45
CA ALA A 256 -14.24 16.50 3.84
C ALA A 256 -14.78 15.88 5.13
N ARG A 257 -14.52 14.59 5.39
CA ARG A 257 -14.86 13.93 6.67
C ARG A 257 -14.15 14.53 7.87
N CYS A 258 -12.98 15.12 7.65
CA CYS A 258 -12.24 15.79 8.72
C CYS A 258 -12.81 17.19 9.00
N ARG A 259 -13.87 17.63 8.30
CA ARG A 259 -14.54 18.91 8.52
C ARG A 259 -15.95 18.69 9.07
N LEU A 260 -16.29 19.47 10.09
CA LEU A 260 -17.62 19.60 10.65
C LEU A 260 -18.53 20.39 9.67
N PRO A 261 -19.87 20.33 9.83
CA PRO A 261 -20.82 21.07 8.99
C PRO A 261 -20.59 22.59 8.96
N ASN A 262 -19.98 23.15 10.02
CA ASN A 262 -19.61 24.56 10.10
C ASN A 262 -18.30 24.91 9.38
N GLY A 263 -17.70 23.96 8.66
CA GLY A 263 -16.43 24.11 7.96
C GLY A 263 -15.17 24.00 8.83
N LYS A 264 -15.30 23.92 10.16
CA LYS A 264 -14.15 23.74 11.08
C LYS A 264 -13.65 22.30 11.04
N TRP A 265 -12.38 22.09 11.35
CA TRP A 265 -11.81 20.75 11.44
C TRP A 265 -12.38 20.01 12.66
N ASP A 266 -12.79 18.75 12.46
CA ASP A 266 -13.15 17.85 13.54
C ASP A 266 -11.86 17.37 14.24
N PRO A 267 -11.60 17.80 15.50
CA PRO A 267 -10.35 17.48 16.19
C PRO A 267 -10.15 15.98 16.35
N LEU A 268 -11.22 15.19 16.47
CA LEU A 268 -11.13 13.74 16.63
C LEU A 268 -10.69 13.06 15.33
N SER A 269 -11.28 13.42 14.19
CA SER A 269 -10.83 12.98 12.86
C SER A 269 -9.36 13.27 12.62
N VAL A 270 -8.94 14.50 12.93
CA VAL A 270 -7.56 14.95 12.76
C VAL A 270 -6.63 14.16 13.67
N ALA A 271 -6.99 13.98 14.96
CA ALA A 271 -6.20 13.20 15.91
C ALA A 271 -6.01 11.75 15.44
N VAL A 272 -7.07 11.08 14.98
CA VAL A 272 -6.99 9.72 14.43
C VAL A 272 -6.07 9.67 13.20
N GLY A 273 -6.14 10.68 12.32
CA GLY A 273 -5.25 10.81 11.17
C GLY A 273 -3.79 11.00 11.58
N VAL A 274 -3.52 11.85 12.57
CA VAL A 274 -2.17 12.08 13.11
C VAL A 274 -1.60 10.80 13.72
N VAL A 275 -2.38 10.08 14.54
CA VAL A 275 -1.95 8.81 15.13
C VAL A 275 -1.58 7.79 14.05
N HIS A 276 -2.38 7.72 12.97
CA HIS A 276 -2.08 6.83 11.85
C HIS A 276 -0.76 7.17 11.15
N VAL A 277 -0.47 8.46 10.93
CA VAL A 277 0.82 8.90 10.36
C VAL A 277 1.97 8.62 11.33
N CYS A 278 1.78 8.85 12.63
CA CYS A 278 2.78 8.53 13.65
C CYS A 278 3.12 7.03 13.66
N LEU A 279 2.12 6.14 13.61
CA LEU A 279 2.34 4.70 13.55
C LEU A 279 3.11 4.28 12.28
N PHE A 280 2.84 4.92 11.14
CA PHE A 280 3.61 4.71 9.91
C PHE A 280 5.07 5.14 10.08
N VAL A 281 5.34 6.30 10.67
CA VAL A 281 6.72 6.78 10.93
C VAL A 281 7.44 5.82 11.88
N VAL A 282 6.79 5.41 12.98
CA VAL A 282 7.34 4.43 13.93
C VAL A 282 7.69 3.12 13.22
N ALA A 283 6.81 2.60 12.36
CA ALA A 283 7.09 1.40 11.57
C ALA A 283 8.32 1.58 10.67
N ALA A 284 8.44 2.71 9.98
CA ALA A 284 9.55 2.99 9.06
C ALA A 284 10.89 3.19 9.80
N THR A 285 10.86 3.71 11.03
CA THR A 285 12.06 3.98 11.83
C THR A 285 12.41 2.88 12.83
N LEU A 286 11.64 1.79 12.88
CA LEU A 286 11.78 0.77 13.93
C LEU A 286 13.19 0.15 14.00
N SER A 287 13.82 -0.05 12.84
CA SER A 287 15.20 -0.57 12.73
C SER A 287 16.26 0.36 13.33
N ARG A 288 15.95 1.64 13.53
CA ARG A 288 16.84 2.61 14.18
C ARG A 288 16.79 2.50 15.71
N TRP A 289 15.71 1.94 16.25
CA TRP A 289 15.45 1.91 17.69
C TRP A 289 15.96 0.62 18.32
N THR A 290 15.83 -0.50 17.61
CA THR A 290 16.35 -1.79 18.07
C THR A 290 16.84 -2.64 16.91
N THR A 291 17.96 -3.31 17.12
CA THR A 291 18.49 -4.36 16.24
C THR A 291 18.34 -5.75 16.87
N GLN A 292 17.90 -5.83 18.13
CA GLN A 292 17.59 -7.10 18.78
C GLN A 292 16.31 -7.67 18.18
N LEU A 293 16.42 -8.85 17.58
CA LEU A 293 15.36 -9.38 16.71
C LEU A 293 14.08 -9.74 17.47
N GLU A 294 14.20 -10.20 18.72
CA GLU A 294 13.08 -10.47 19.61
C GLU A 294 12.27 -9.20 19.87
N VAL A 295 12.95 -8.15 20.33
CA VAL A 295 12.35 -6.85 20.63
C VAL A 295 11.76 -6.24 19.37
N LEU A 296 12.47 -6.35 18.24
CA LEU A 296 11.99 -5.87 16.94
C LEU A 296 10.67 -6.55 16.53
N SER A 297 10.60 -7.89 16.66
CA SER A 297 9.40 -8.66 16.31
C SER A 297 8.19 -8.31 17.19
N ALA A 298 8.42 -8.15 18.50
CA ALA A 298 7.39 -7.78 19.47
C ALA A 298 6.90 -6.35 19.26
N LEU A 299 7.80 -5.39 19.05
CA LEU A 299 7.43 -4.01 18.73
C LEU A 299 6.70 -3.92 17.38
N GLY A 300 7.13 -4.68 16.38
CA GLY A 300 6.44 -4.77 15.10
C GLY A 300 4.98 -5.25 15.26
N LEU A 301 4.76 -6.32 16.02
CA LEU A 301 3.41 -6.78 16.35
C LEU A 301 2.60 -5.70 17.09
N LEU A 302 3.20 -5.03 18.08
CA LEU A 302 2.53 -3.95 18.82
C LEU A 302 2.05 -2.84 17.88
N VAL A 303 2.89 -2.43 16.93
CA VAL A 303 2.52 -1.43 15.91
C VAL A 303 1.36 -1.94 15.04
N VAL A 304 1.37 -3.20 14.62
CA VAL A 304 0.27 -3.84 13.85
C VAL A 304 -1.04 -3.85 14.65
N VAL A 305 -0.98 -4.19 15.95
CA VAL A 305 -2.15 -4.18 16.84
C VAL A 305 -2.70 -2.76 16.99
N CYS A 306 -1.84 -1.78 17.30
CA CYS A 306 -2.24 -0.38 17.42
C CYS A 306 -2.88 0.13 16.12
N GLN A 307 -2.30 -0.19 14.97
CA GLN A 307 -2.83 0.18 13.67
C GLN A 307 -4.21 -0.45 13.41
N THR A 308 -4.38 -1.73 13.76
CA THR A 308 -5.66 -2.44 13.66
C THR A 308 -6.74 -1.75 14.51
N MET A 309 -6.39 -1.34 15.73
CA MET A 309 -7.30 -0.61 16.62
C MET A 309 -7.67 0.76 16.04
N VAL A 310 -6.70 1.52 15.53
CA VAL A 310 -6.92 2.83 14.89
C VAL A 310 -7.83 2.70 13.67
N MET A 311 -7.62 1.70 12.80
CA MET A 311 -8.50 1.44 11.65
C MET A 311 -9.92 1.09 12.09
N THR A 312 -10.05 0.25 13.11
CA THR A 312 -11.36 -0.13 13.67
C THR A 312 -12.09 1.07 14.27
N LEU A 313 -11.37 1.91 15.02
CA LEU A 313 -11.90 3.13 15.62
C LEU A 313 -12.34 4.12 14.54
N LYS A 314 -11.52 4.36 13.50
CA LYS A 314 -11.85 5.22 12.36
C LYS A 314 -13.16 4.81 11.69
N LEU A 315 -13.40 3.51 11.54
CA LEU A 315 -14.64 3.02 10.92
C LEU A 315 -15.87 3.23 11.82
N LYS A 316 -15.72 3.13 13.14
CA LYS A 316 -16.81 3.38 14.10
C LYS A 316 -17.15 4.86 14.23
N LEU A 317 -16.13 5.71 14.31
CA LEU A 317 -16.30 7.16 14.48
C LEU A 317 -16.85 7.84 13.23
N PHE A 318 -16.51 7.33 12.05
CA PHE A 318 -16.88 7.95 10.77
C PHE A 318 -17.66 6.95 9.90
N PRO A 319 -18.90 6.59 10.32
CA PRO A 319 -19.73 5.68 9.54
C PRO A 319 -19.92 6.24 8.13
N ILE A 320 -19.98 5.35 7.14
CA ILE A 320 -20.23 5.74 5.76
C ILE A 320 -21.68 6.22 5.70
N SER A 321 -21.87 7.53 5.61
CA SER A 321 -23.18 8.12 5.39
C SER A 321 -23.74 7.61 4.06
N LYS A 322 -24.90 6.93 4.06
CA LYS A 322 -25.60 6.46 2.85
C LYS A 322 -26.19 7.61 2.01
N THR A 323 -25.82 8.86 2.30
CA THR A 323 -26.43 10.05 1.70
C THR A 323 -25.88 10.30 0.30
N SER A 324 -26.61 9.85 -0.73
CA SER A 324 -26.91 10.59 -1.98
C SER A 324 -27.00 9.74 -3.27
N HIS A 325 -27.55 8.52 -3.21
CA HIS A 325 -28.05 7.87 -4.44
C HIS A 325 -29.50 8.22 -4.79
N GLY A 326 -30.16 9.12 -4.04
CA GLY A 326 -31.53 9.55 -4.30
C GLY A 326 -31.71 10.76 -5.24
N GLY A 327 -30.75 11.09 -6.11
CA GLY A 327 -30.82 12.33 -6.89
C GLY A 327 -30.11 12.29 -8.25
N ARG A 328 -30.26 11.19 -8.99
CA ARG A 328 -30.01 11.17 -10.44
C ARG A 328 -31.27 10.79 -11.18
#